data_AF-A0A1Q5DWS6-F1
#
_entry.id   AF-A0A1Q5DWS6-F1
#
_cell.length_a   1.000
_cell.length_b   1.000
_cell.length_c   1.000
_cell.angle_alpha   90.00
_cell.angle_beta   90.00
_cell.angle_gamma   90.00
#
_symmetry.space_group_name_H-M   'P 1'
#
loop_
_entity.id
_entity.type
_entity.pdbx_description
1 polymer ?
#
loop_
_entity_poly.entity_id
_entity_poly.type
_entity_poly.pdbx_seq_one_letter_code
_entity_poly.pdbx_strand_id
1 'polypeptide(L)'
;MTLTIWVDDWQMQCCGDPFAPGDVVSWALMEVDPEDYEDLVGEERAEGIDFREEHHGGEEGVLPVPLEVVSVVEVHCRYAALPGATDRVRGPVPGTTELVPVEGAADGWAKAQDGVSFAGYLVTARRQ
;
A
#
# COMPACT_ATOMS: atom_id res chain seq x y z
N MET A 1 -16.76 1.93 -11.17
CA MET A 1 -15.56 2.81 -11.28
C MET A 1 -14.39 2.05 -10.68
N THR A 2 -13.17 2.24 -11.21
CA THR A 2 -11.95 1.69 -10.61
C THR A 2 -11.39 2.67 -9.59
N LEU A 3 -10.82 2.13 -8.51
CA LEU A 3 -10.14 2.85 -7.45
C LEU A 3 -8.71 2.34 -7.34
N THR A 4 -7.78 3.21 -7.00
CA THR A 4 -6.42 2.86 -6.58
C THR A 4 -6.35 2.95 -5.06
N ILE A 5 -5.96 1.86 -4.42
CA ILE A 5 -5.97 1.70 -2.98
C ILE A 5 -4.56 1.33 -2.53
N TRP A 6 -4.02 2.07 -1.57
CA TRP A 6 -2.80 1.71 -0.86
C TRP A 6 -3.12 0.72 0.26
N VAL A 7 -2.31 -0.34 0.37
CA VAL A 7 -2.37 -1.30 1.49
C VAL A 7 -0.98 -1.43 2.08
N ASP A 8 -0.81 -1.01 3.33
CA ASP A 8 0.48 -1.03 4.01
C ASP A 8 1.00 -2.45 4.28
N ASP A 9 2.32 -2.64 4.21
CA ASP A 9 2.97 -3.93 4.49
C ASP A 9 2.70 -4.43 5.92
N TRP A 10 2.82 -3.56 6.91
CA TRP A 10 2.67 -3.90 8.32
C TRP A 10 1.23 -4.31 8.66
N GLN A 11 0.24 -3.74 7.98
CA GLN A 11 -1.16 -4.15 8.09
C GLN A 11 -1.32 -5.59 7.62
N MET A 12 -0.77 -5.90 6.44
CA MET A 12 -0.78 -7.26 5.90
C MET A 12 -0.04 -8.26 6.76
N GLN A 13 1.16 -7.92 7.24
CA GLN A 13 2.00 -8.82 8.05
C GLN A 13 1.45 -9.07 9.46
N CYS A 14 0.64 -8.15 10.00
CA CYS A 14 0.09 -8.28 11.34
C CYS A 14 -1.17 -9.15 11.35
N CYS A 15 -2.17 -8.83 10.52
CA CYS A 15 -3.42 -9.58 10.47
C CYS A 15 -4.16 -9.54 9.13
N GLY A 16 -3.53 -9.05 8.06
CA GLY A 16 -4.19 -8.97 6.76
C GLY A 16 -4.44 -10.35 6.15
N ASP A 17 -5.62 -10.50 5.54
CA ASP A 17 -5.96 -11.68 4.77
C ASP A 17 -5.33 -11.60 3.37
N PRO A 18 -4.69 -12.69 2.87
CA PRO A 18 -4.17 -12.71 1.51
C PRO A 18 -5.28 -12.49 0.46
N PHE A 19 -4.95 -11.78 -0.60
CA PHE A 19 -5.87 -11.48 -1.70
C PHE A 19 -5.18 -11.55 -3.06
N ALA A 20 -5.94 -11.82 -4.11
CA ALA A 20 -5.46 -11.90 -5.48
C ALA A 20 -6.41 -11.17 -6.45
N PRO A 21 -5.95 -10.83 -7.68
CA PRO A 21 -6.83 -10.40 -8.74
C PRO A 21 -8.00 -11.37 -8.96
N GLY A 22 -9.22 -10.84 -8.97
CA GLY A 22 -10.48 -11.58 -9.08
C GLY A 22 -11.18 -11.83 -7.74
N ASP A 23 -10.51 -11.64 -6.61
CA ASP A 23 -11.11 -11.80 -5.29
C ASP A 23 -12.06 -10.63 -4.97
N VAL A 24 -13.06 -10.91 -4.12
CA VAL A 24 -13.88 -9.87 -3.50
C VAL A 24 -13.43 -9.68 -2.05
N VAL A 25 -12.84 -8.53 -1.78
CA VAL A 25 -12.38 -8.11 -0.45
C VAL A 25 -13.39 -7.19 0.21
N SER A 26 -13.28 -7.00 1.52
CA SER A 26 -14.13 -6.10 2.30
C SER A 26 -13.25 -5.23 3.17
N TRP A 27 -13.00 -3.99 2.73
CA TRP A 27 -12.00 -3.10 3.34
C TRP A 27 -12.62 -1.80 3.83
N ALA A 28 -12.18 -1.34 5.01
CA ALA A 28 -12.42 0.03 5.45
C ALA A 28 -11.43 0.95 4.71
N LEU A 29 -11.95 1.98 4.06
CA LEU A 29 -11.19 2.89 3.20
C LEU A 29 -11.15 4.27 3.82
N MET A 30 -9.96 4.86 3.89
CA MET A 30 -9.76 6.27 4.26
C MET A 30 -9.20 7.04 3.08
N GLU A 31 -9.64 8.28 2.90
CA GLU A 31 -9.03 9.20 1.94
C GLU A 31 -7.57 9.43 2.32
N VAL A 32 -6.73 9.64 1.31
CA VAL A 32 -5.30 9.90 1.47
C VAL A 32 -4.98 11.35 1.15
N ASP A 33 -3.92 11.85 1.75
CA ASP A 33 -3.21 13.02 1.23
C ASP A 33 -2.09 12.52 0.30
N PRO A 34 -2.05 12.93 -0.99
CA PRO A 34 -0.96 12.55 -1.90
C PRO A 34 0.43 12.86 -1.33
N GLU A 35 0.59 13.93 -0.55
CA GLU A 35 1.88 14.33 0.03
C GLU A 35 2.50 13.21 0.91
N ASP A 36 1.66 12.36 1.52
CA ASP A 36 2.11 11.23 2.34
C ASP A 36 2.81 10.12 1.53
N TYR A 37 2.60 10.09 0.21
CA TYR A 37 3.05 9.01 -0.67
C TYR A 37 4.09 9.44 -1.71
N GLU A 38 4.36 10.74 -1.86
CA GLU A 38 5.29 11.26 -2.87
C GLU A 38 6.69 10.66 -2.76
N ASP A 39 7.25 10.61 -1.55
CA ASP A 39 8.58 10.04 -1.31
C ASP A 39 8.62 8.52 -1.56
N LEU A 40 7.45 7.86 -1.54
CA LEU A 40 7.31 6.41 -1.66
C LEU A 40 7.06 5.94 -3.10
N VAL A 41 6.17 6.61 -3.83
CA VAL A 41 5.74 6.20 -5.19
C VAL A 41 5.96 7.27 -6.26
N GLY A 42 6.37 8.47 -5.88
CA GLY A 42 6.50 9.65 -6.74
C GLY A 42 5.17 10.41 -6.89
N GLU A 43 5.28 11.73 -7.09
CA GLU A 43 4.17 12.70 -7.21
C GLU A 43 3.03 12.20 -8.13
N GLU A 44 3.33 11.86 -9.39
CA GLU A 44 2.33 11.42 -10.37
C GLU A 44 1.49 10.23 -9.89
N ARG A 45 2.10 9.27 -9.18
CA ARG A 45 1.38 8.09 -8.68
C ARG A 45 0.65 8.38 -7.39
N ALA A 46 1.25 9.20 -6.52
CA ALA A 46 0.64 9.60 -5.27
C ALA A 46 -0.69 10.32 -5.51
N GLU A 47 -0.75 11.22 -6.49
CA GLU A 47 -1.99 11.88 -6.93
C GLU A 47 -3.08 10.90 -7.41
N GLY A 48 -2.67 9.71 -7.87
CA GLY A 48 -3.57 8.67 -8.37
C GLY A 48 -4.06 7.69 -7.32
N ILE A 49 -3.64 7.80 -6.05
CA ILE A 49 -4.13 6.97 -4.95
C ILE A 49 -5.42 7.60 -4.41
N ASP A 50 -6.53 6.87 -4.49
CA ASP A 50 -7.83 7.37 -4.03
C ASP A 50 -8.02 7.13 -2.52
N PHE A 51 -7.55 5.99 -2.02
CA PHE A 51 -7.76 5.57 -0.64
C PHE A 51 -6.57 4.78 -0.10
N ARG A 52 -6.48 4.69 1.22
CA ARG A 52 -5.72 3.66 1.93
C ARG A 52 -6.67 2.71 2.65
N GLU A 53 -6.34 1.43 2.64
CA GLU A 53 -6.98 0.45 3.52
C GLU A 53 -6.53 0.71 4.96
N GLU A 54 -7.47 0.63 5.89
CA GLU A 54 -7.19 0.89 7.30
C GLU A 54 -7.96 -0.09 8.17
N HIS A 55 -7.23 -0.85 8.99
CA HIS A 55 -7.85 -1.81 9.92
C HIS A 55 -7.33 -1.73 11.37
N HIS A 56 -6.34 -0.87 11.67
CA HIS A 56 -5.69 -0.79 12.99
C HIS A 56 -5.84 0.58 13.68
N GLY A 57 -6.08 1.64 12.92
CA GLY A 57 -6.21 3.03 13.38
C GLY A 57 -7.46 3.73 12.85
N GLY A 58 -8.34 3.01 12.15
CA GLY A 58 -9.58 3.57 11.60
C GLY A 58 -10.51 4.10 12.69
N GLU A 59 -11.25 5.17 12.37
CA GLU A 59 -12.30 5.66 13.26
C GLU A 59 -13.34 4.57 13.51
N GLU A 60 -13.77 4.40 14.77
CA GLU A 60 -14.85 3.47 15.11
C GLU A 60 -16.09 3.81 14.25
N GLY A 61 -16.51 2.86 13.41
CA GLY A 61 -17.71 3.00 12.58
C GLY A 61 -17.49 3.21 11.08
N VAL A 62 -16.23 3.26 10.60
CA VAL A 62 -15.98 3.13 9.15
C VAL A 62 -16.40 1.73 8.70
N LEU A 63 -17.48 1.64 7.93
CA LEU A 63 -18.00 0.38 7.44
C LEU A 63 -17.14 -0.15 6.28
N PRO A 64 -16.69 -1.41 6.33
CA PRO A 64 -15.98 -2.02 5.22
C PRO A 64 -16.82 -2.02 3.93
N VAL A 65 -16.16 -1.74 2.81
CA VAL A 65 -16.77 -1.69 1.47
C VAL A 65 -16.33 -2.93 0.69
N PRO A 66 -17.28 -3.66 0.07
CA PRO A 66 -16.93 -4.77 -0.81
C PRO A 66 -16.32 -4.26 -2.12
N LEU A 67 -15.21 -4.86 -2.52
CA LEU A 67 -14.43 -4.48 -3.70
C LEU A 67 -13.96 -5.71 -4.46
N GLU A 68 -14.07 -5.69 -5.78
CA GLU A 68 -13.41 -6.69 -6.63
C GLU A 68 -11.97 -6.24 -6.93
N VAL A 69 -10.98 -7.04 -6.57
CA VAL A 69 -9.56 -6.79 -6.86
C VAL A 69 -9.31 -7.00 -8.35
N VAL A 70 -8.74 -6.01 -9.03
CA VAL A 70 -8.45 -6.06 -10.47
C VAL A 70 -6.99 -6.34 -10.74
N SER A 71 -6.09 -5.67 -10.03
CA SER A 71 -4.65 -5.87 -10.13
C SER A 71 -3.96 -5.47 -8.84
N VAL A 72 -2.82 -6.11 -8.57
CA VAL A 72 -2.01 -5.86 -7.39
C VAL A 72 -0.56 -5.66 -7.81
N VAL A 73 0.06 -4.62 -7.27
CA VAL A 73 1.47 -4.29 -7.50
C VAL A 73 2.14 -4.15 -6.14
N GLU A 74 3.19 -4.92 -5.89
CA GLU A 74 4.09 -4.67 -4.77
C GLU A 74 4.87 -3.39 -5.00
N VAL A 75 4.96 -2.57 -3.96
CA VAL A 75 5.80 -1.39 -3.92
C VAL A 75 6.96 -1.67 -2.97
N HIS A 76 8.17 -1.48 -3.49
CA HIS A 76 9.40 -1.58 -2.75
C HIS A 76 10.14 -0.26 -2.80
N CYS A 77 10.85 0.11 -1.74
CA CYS A 77 11.71 1.29 -1.75
C CYS A 77 12.90 1.11 -0.80
N ARG A 78 13.92 1.95 -0.94
CA ARG A 78 14.99 2.02 0.05
C ARG A 78 14.55 2.90 1.22
N TYR A 79 14.85 2.47 2.44
CA TYR A 79 14.68 3.28 3.64
C TYR A 79 16.01 3.83 4.16
N ALA A 80 16.07 5.12 4.49
CA ALA A 80 17.23 5.76 5.08
C ALA A 80 16.84 6.63 6.29
N ALA A 81 17.84 6.99 7.11
CA ALA A 81 17.61 7.91 8.22
C ALA A 81 17.14 9.26 7.70
N LEU A 82 16.07 9.79 8.29
CA LEU A 82 15.55 11.10 7.93
C LEU A 82 16.50 12.22 8.40
N PRO A 83 16.75 13.26 7.58
CA PRO A 83 17.58 14.38 8.00
C PRO A 83 17.03 15.04 9.28
N GLY A 84 17.86 15.11 10.32
CA GLY A 84 17.49 15.76 11.58
C GLY A 84 16.67 14.91 12.56
N ALA A 85 16.39 13.64 12.24
CA ALA A 85 15.74 12.73 13.18
C ALA A 85 16.69 12.36 14.34
N THR A 86 16.25 12.60 15.58
CA THR A 86 16.96 12.17 16.80
C THR A 86 16.73 10.68 17.11
N ASP A 87 15.76 10.07 16.44
CA ASP A 87 15.33 8.70 16.66
C ASP A 87 15.73 7.79 15.49
N ARG A 88 15.66 6.46 15.67
CA ARG A 88 16.03 5.47 14.63
C ARG A 88 15.01 5.35 13.49
N VAL A 89 14.10 6.31 13.35
CA VAL A 89 13.06 6.31 12.32
C VAL A 89 13.72 6.47 10.95
N ARG A 90 13.37 5.56 10.04
CA ARG A 90 13.80 5.58 8.65
C ARG A 90 12.60 5.90 7.78
N GLY A 91 12.79 6.79 6.82
CA GLY A 91 11.78 7.11 5.81
C GLY A 91 12.18 6.57 4.43
N PRO A 92 11.22 6.50 3.50
CA PRO A 92 11.48 6.12 2.11
C PRO A 92 12.47 7.11 1.48
N VAL A 93 13.33 6.63 0.59
CA VAL A 93 14.24 7.47 -0.18
C VAL A 93 13.62 7.73 -1.54
N PRO A 94 13.31 9.00 -1.88
CA PRO A 94 12.67 9.34 -3.15
C PRO A 94 13.44 8.82 -4.36
N GLY A 95 12.69 8.35 -5.36
CA GLY A 95 13.25 7.82 -6.60
C GLY A 95 13.89 6.43 -6.49
N THR A 96 13.71 5.72 -5.37
CA THR A 96 14.15 4.33 -5.19
C THR A 96 13.04 3.31 -5.29
N THR A 97 11.85 3.74 -5.73
CA THR A 97 10.67 2.90 -5.86
C THR A 97 10.87 1.83 -6.94
N GLU A 98 10.61 0.58 -6.57
CA GLU A 98 10.49 -0.54 -7.50
C GLU A 98 9.07 -1.10 -7.42
N LEU A 99 8.48 -1.37 -8.59
CA LEU A 99 7.11 -1.86 -8.73
C LEU A 99 7.14 -3.27 -9.31
N VAL A 100 6.56 -4.23 -8.59
CA VAL A 100 6.53 -5.64 -9.01
C VAL A 100 5.08 -6.10 -9.12
N PRO A 101 4.56 -6.39 -10.33
CA PRO A 101 3.24 -6.95 -10.49
C PRO A 101 3.10 -8.31 -9.79
N VAL A 102 1.98 -8.52 -9.10
CA VAL A 102 1.68 -9.77 -8.40
C VAL A 102 0.81 -10.66 -9.29
N GLU A 103 1.33 -11.81 -9.70
CA GLU A 103 0.60 -12.81 -10.50
C GLU A 103 -0.21 -13.81 -9.64
N GLY A 104 0.02 -13.82 -8.32
CA GLY A 104 -0.62 -14.74 -7.37
C GLY A 104 -1.33 -14.01 -6.23
N ALA A 105 -1.29 -14.59 -5.03
CA ALA A 105 -1.80 -13.93 -3.83
C ALA A 105 -0.77 -12.94 -3.28
N ALA A 106 -1.23 -11.73 -2.97
CA ALA A 106 -0.56 -10.78 -2.10
C ALA A 106 -0.80 -11.19 -0.65
N ASP A 107 0.23 -11.70 0.01
CA ASP A 107 0.16 -12.29 1.36
C ASP A 107 0.91 -11.47 2.43
N GLY A 108 1.44 -10.30 2.07
CA GLY A 108 2.22 -9.43 2.93
C GLY A 108 3.71 -9.78 3.02
N TRP A 109 4.14 -10.90 2.42
CA TRP A 109 5.51 -11.42 2.51
C TRP A 109 6.17 -11.46 1.13
N ALA A 110 6.35 -10.27 0.56
CA ALA A 110 7.01 -10.10 -0.73
C ALA A 110 8.40 -10.77 -0.75
N LYS A 111 8.78 -11.27 -1.93
CA LYS A 111 10.12 -11.83 -2.12
C LYS A 111 11.16 -10.74 -1.92
N ALA A 112 12.24 -11.08 -1.23
CA ALA A 112 13.34 -10.16 -1.02
C ALA A 112 13.88 -9.64 -2.36
N GLN A 113 14.02 -8.31 -2.44
CA GLN A 113 14.62 -7.59 -3.55
C GLN A 113 15.95 -6.98 -3.07
N ASP A 114 16.96 -6.97 -3.93
CA ASP A 114 18.28 -6.48 -3.55
C ASP A 114 18.28 -4.95 -3.38
N GLY A 115 18.49 -4.49 -2.14
CA GLY A 115 18.71 -3.06 -1.85
C GLY A 115 17.44 -2.22 -1.62
N VAL A 116 16.26 -2.84 -1.72
CA VAL A 116 14.96 -2.23 -1.38
C VAL A 116 14.17 -3.14 -0.44
N SER A 117 13.25 -2.55 0.30
CA SER A 117 12.34 -3.24 1.21
C SER A 117 10.92 -3.10 0.70
N PHE A 118 10.12 -4.15 0.90
CA PHE A 118 8.68 -4.10 0.68
C PHE A 118 8.04 -3.04 1.59
N ALA A 119 7.18 -2.20 1.00
CA ALA A 119 6.50 -1.10 1.68
C ALA A 119 4.98 -1.29 1.73
N GLY A 120 4.42 -2.02 0.75
CA GLY A 120 2.99 -2.24 0.66
C GLY A 120 2.55 -2.55 -0.76
N TYR A 121 1.24 -2.52 -0.98
CA TYR A 121 0.63 -2.79 -2.27
C TYR A 121 -0.09 -1.56 -2.81
N LEU A 122 0.04 -1.36 -4.13
CA LEU A 122 -0.94 -0.59 -4.91
C LEU A 122 -1.95 -1.55 -5.51
N VAL A 123 -3.21 -1.39 -5.12
CA VAL A 123 -4.32 -2.25 -5.52
C VAL A 123 -5.27 -1.46 -6.40
N THR A 124 -5.48 -1.91 -7.62
CA THR A 124 -6.61 -1.43 -8.41
C THR A 124 -7.81 -2.30 -8.10
N ALA A 125 -8.92 -1.69 -7.68
CA ALA A 125 -10.14 -2.40 -7.33
C ALA A 125 -11.37 -1.77 -7.98
N ARG A 126 -12.48 -2.50 -8.08
CA ARG A 126 -13.77 -2.01 -8.56
C ARG A 126 -14.80 -2.07 -7.45
N ARG A 127 -15.49 -0.95 -7.22
CA ARG A 127 -16.74 -0.97 -6.46
C ARG A 127 -17.82 -1.62 -7.32
N GLN A 128 -18.53 -2.57 -6.73
CA GLN A 128 -19.73 -3.19 -7.31
C GLN A 128 -20.93 -2.24 -7.26
#